data_AF-A0AAE0MNX4-F1
#
_entry.id   AF-A0AAE0MNX4-F1
#
_cell.length_a   1.000
_cell.length_b   1.000
_cell.length_c   1.000
_cell.angle_alpha   90.00
_cell.angle_beta   90.00
_cell.angle_gamma   90.00
#
_symmetry.space_group_name_H-M   'P 1'
#
loop_
_entity.id
_entity.type
_entity.pdbx_description
1 polymer ?
#
loop_
_entity_poly.entity_id
_entity_poly.type
_entity_poly.pdbx_seq_one_letter_code
_entity_poly.pdbx_strand_id
1 'polypeptide(L)' 'VLKKLKERNISIGPSKSFYAFPSIIILGRIIDSFGLITIKKKLKAITKLKFPKTLENLKIFIK' A
#
# COMPACT_ATOMS: atom_id res chain seq x y z
N VAL A 1 2.42 21.30 -2.37
CA VAL A 1 1.32 20.50 -1.76
C VAL A 1 0.87 21.08 -0.43
N LEU A 2 1.77 21.26 0.55
CA LEU A 2 1.42 21.82 1.88
C LEU A 2 0.72 23.18 1.81
N LYS A 3 1.17 24.08 0.93
CA LYS A 3 0.51 25.38 0.70
C LYS A 3 -0.96 25.25 0.27
N LYS A 4 -1.26 24.33 -0.67
CA LYS A 4 -2.63 24.07 -1.14
C LYS A 4 -3.52 23.43 -0.06
N LEU A 5 -2.95 22.65 0.86
CA LEU A 5 -3.69 22.09 1.99
C LEU A 5 -4.09 23.18 2.99
N LYS A 6 -3.18 24.12 3.25
CA LYS A 6 -3.45 25.30 4.08
C LYS A 6 -4.54 26.20 3.49
N GLU A 7 -4.50 26.45 2.17
CA GLU A 7 -5.53 27.22 1.45
C GLU A 7 -6.93 26.56 1.50
N ARG A 8 -7.00 25.24 1.73
CA ARG A 8 -8.25 24.47 1.83
C ARG A 8 -8.67 24.15 3.26
N ASN A 9 -8.02 24.73 4.28
CA ASN A 9 -8.25 24.41 5.69
C ASN A 9 -8.12 22.90 6.03
N ILE A 10 -7.24 22.19 5.32
CA ILE A 10 -6.93 20.79 5.60
C ILE A 10 -5.71 20.72 6.52
N SER A 11 -5.92 20.23 7.73
CA SER A 11 -4.84 20.02 8.70
C SER A 11 -4.19 18.64 8.52
N ILE A 12 -2.87 18.60 8.67
CA ILE A 12 -2.08 17.37 8.60
C ILE A 12 -1.63 17.03 10.02
N GLY A 13 -1.96 15.82 10.49
CA GLY A 13 -1.50 15.33 11.79
C GLY A 13 -0.01 14.96 11.74
N PRO A 14 0.89 15.66 12.46
CA PRO A 14 2.34 15.42 12.38
C PRO A 14 2.72 14.00 12.85
N SER A 15 1.98 13.45 13.82
CA SER A 15 2.19 12.09 14.34
C SER A 15 1.85 10.97 13.34
N LYS A 16 1.06 11.27 12.30
CA LYS A 16 0.65 10.33 11.25
C LYS A 16 1.28 10.65 9.90
N SER A 17 2.23 11.58 9.88
CA SER A 17 2.85 12.09 8.65
C SER A 17 4.31 11.68 8.60
N PHE A 18 4.69 11.13 7.46
CA PHE A 18 6.06 10.68 7.20
C PHE A 18 6.67 11.62 6.16
N TYR A 19 7.79 12.26 6.49
CA TYR A 19 8.53 13.14 5.59
C TYR A 19 9.94 12.59 5.36
N ALA A 20 10.35 12.47 4.11
CA ALA A 20 11.70 12.02 3.71
C ALA A 20 12.15 10.66 4.28
N PHE A 21 11.22 9.75 4.57
CA PHE A 21 11.57 8.38 4.98
C PHE A 21 11.93 7.53 3.76
N PRO A 22 12.99 6.70 3.84
CA PRO A 22 13.38 5.81 2.76
C PRO A 22 12.29 4.77 2.48
N SER A 23 11.52 4.35 3.48
CA SER A 23 10.40 3.42 3.32
C SER A 23 9.18 3.85 4.13
N ILE A 24 8.00 3.88 3.52
CA ILE A 24 6.74 4.27 4.17
C ILE A 24 5.62 3.27 3.83
N ILE A 25 4.66 3.09 4.74
CA ILE A 25 3.49 2.24 4.50
C ILE A 25 2.32 3.15 4.04
N ILE A 26 1.90 3.04 2.78
CA ILE A 26 0.73 3.75 2.24
C ILE A 26 -0.35 2.72 1.88
N LEU A 27 -1.55 2.86 2.45
CA LEU A 27 -2.71 2.01 2.15
C LEU A 27 -2.39 0.50 2.25
N GLY A 28 -1.64 0.09 3.27
CA GLY A 28 -1.21 -1.30 3.48
C GLY A 28 -0.10 -1.79 2.53
N ARG A 29 0.47 -0.90 1.70
CA ARG A 29 1.58 -1.18 0.79
C ARG A 29 2.86 -0.55 1.32
N ILE A 30 3.96 -1.31 1.32
CA ILE A 30 5.28 -0.82 1.74
C ILE A 30 5.97 -0.19 0.54
N ILE A 31 6.00 1.13 0.49
CA ILE A 31 6.66 1.89 -0.56
C ILE A 31 8.06 2.24 -0.05
N ASP A 32 9.07 1.60 -0.64
CA ASP A 32 10.46 1.97 -0.47
C ASP A 32 10.84 3.03 -1.51
N SER A 33 11.92 3.76 -1.30
CA SER A 33 12.44 4.81 -2.20
C SER A 33 12.67 4.29 -3.63
N PHE A 34 12.82 2.97 -3.78
CA PHE A 34 12.98 2.27 -5.05
C PHE A 34 11.72 1.49 -5.51
N GLY A 35 10.63 1.48 -4.73
CA GLY A 35 9.41 0.71 -5.02
C GLY A 35 9.54 -0.82 -4.90
N LEU A 36 10.71 -1.33 -4.51
CA LEU A 36 11.06 -2.76 -4.63
C LEU A 36 10.46 -3.66 -3.53
N ILE A 37 10.17 -3.14 -2.33
CA ILE A 37 9.72 -3.97 -1.20
C ILE A 37 8.29 -4.51 -1.39
N THR A 38 7.38 -3.73 -2.01
CA THR A 38 6.00 -4.19 -2.27
C THR A 38 6.01 -5.44 -3.16
N ILE A 39 6.91 -5.51 -4.14
CA ILE A 39 6.98 -6.61 -5.11
C ILE A 39 7.33 -7.92 -4.40
N LYS A 40 8.37 -7.95 -3.56
CA LYS A 40 8.81 -9.20 -2.89
C LYS A 40 7.77 -9.75 -1.91
N LYS A 41 7.12 -8.89 -1.12
CA LYS A 41 6.09 -9.35 -0.15
C LYS A 41 4.81 -9.79 -0.86
N LYS A 42 4.39 -9.07 -1.90
CA LYS A 42 3.24 -9.44 -2.74
C LYS A 42 3.51 -10.75 -3.50
N LEU A 43 4.69 -10.93 -4.08
CA LEU A 43 5.10 -12.18 -4.72
C LEU A 43 5.05 -13.35 -3.74
N LYS A 44 5.59 -13.19 -2.52
CA LYS A 44 5.49 -14.23 -1.47
C LYS A 44 4.06 -14.58 -1.08
N ALA A 45 3.13 -13.62 -1.12
CA ALA A 45 1.73 -13.87 -0.81
C ALA A 45 1.02 -14.58 -1.96
N ILE A 46 1.29 -14.19 -3.20
CA ILE A 46 0.75 -14.82 -4.41
C ILE A 46 1.25 -16.27 -4.54
N THR A 47 2.55 -16.52 -4.30
CA THR A 47 3.10 -17.88 -4.39
C THR A 47 2.57 -18.82 -3.29
N LYS A 48 2.10 -18.28 -2.17
CA LYS A 48 1.46 -19.06 -1.10
C LYS A 48 -0.05 -19.20 -1.26
N LEU A 49 -0.64 -18.55 -2.24
CA LEU A 49 -2.08 -18.54 -2.46
C LEU A 49 -2.48 -19.88 -3.09
N LYS A 50 -3.22 -20.69 -2.33
CA LYS A 50 -3.73 -21.99 -2.82
C LYS A 50 -4.81 -21.74 -3.86
N PHE A 51 -4.84 -22.57 -4.90
CA PHE A 51 -5.88 -22.50 -5.92
C PHE A 51 -7.26 -22.71 -5.27
N PRO A 52 -8.24 -21.83 -5.56
CA PRO A 52 -9.54 -21.89 -4.92
C PRO A 52 -10.32 -23.14 -5.35
N LYS A 53 -11.04 -23.73 -4.39
CA LYS A 53 -11.85 -24.95 -4.62
C LYS A 53 -13.32 -24.67 -4.94
N THR A 54 -13.76 -23.41 -4.82
CA THR A 54 -15.15 -23.00 -5.03
C THR A 54 -15.22 -21.87 -6.05
N LEU A 55 -16.33 -21.80 -6.78
CA LEU A 55 -16.55 -20.81 -7.84
C LEU A 55 -16.49 -19.37 -7.33
N GLU A 56 -16.96 -19.15 -6.11
CA GLU A 56 -16.97 -17.83 -5.47
C GLU A 56 -15.55 -17.37 -5.11
N ASN A 57 -14.72 -18.28 -4.59
CA ASN A 57 -13.31 -18.00 -4.33
C ASN A 57 -12.50 -17.86 -5.62
N LEU A 58 -12.89 -18.53 -6.71
CA LEU A 58 -12.29 -18.35 -8.03
C LEU A 58 -12.52 -16.94 -8.58
N LYS A 59 -13.73 -16.39 -8.40
CA LYS A 59 -14.03 -15.00 -8.76
C LYS A 59 -13.15 -14.00 -8.01
N ILE A 60 -12.90 -14.24 -6.72
CA ILE A 60 -12.03 -13.38 -5.89
C ILE A 60 -10.55 -13.55 -6.28
N PHE A 61 -10.13 -14.76 -6.64
CA PHE A 61 -8.74 -15.06 -7.02
C PHE A 61 -8.30 -14.41 -8.35
N ILE A 62 -9.22 -14.28 -9.30
CA ILE A 62 -8.94 -13.73 -10.65
C ILE A 62 -9.05 -12.19 -10.68
N LYS A 63 -9.73 -11.58 -9.72
CA LYS A 63 -10.07 -10.16 -9.69
C LYS A 63 -8.97 -9.31 -9.05
#